data_AF-A0A9E2VQU5-F1
#
_entry.id   AF-A0A9E2VQU5-F1
#
_cell.length_a   1.000
_cell.length_b   1.000
_cell.length_c   1.000
_cell.angle_alpha   90.00
_cell.angle_beta   90.00
_cell.angle_gamma   90.00
#
_symmetry.space_group_name_H-M   'P 1'
#
loop_
_entity.id
_entity.type
_entity.pdbx_description
1 polymer ?
#
loop_
_entity_poly.entity_id
_entity_poly.type
_entity_poly.pdbx_seq_one_letter_code
_entity_poly.pdbx_strand_id
1 'polypeptide(L)'
;MADPSTSPTETRRRDWRWAGAPFLAFFALLVWMALWLGTGGGRVFAPRVYHDPVLVEQTRTGMKASDPNGESWDRATRLLSGGQGGAWAVRYQTSVDPIGWPFAVETRIRHIISIESALPDPSAEQAIRRAAVDEYVQLRVLADDDLSMGLRVTDATRSQRLWLGWVCNVISILVALLIGYGLLCVPTSVREWRWAERERKLRRGVCPKCGYRLEGLTSEKCPECGTDTRINS
;
A
#
# COMPACT_ATOMS: atom_id res chain seq x y z
N MET A 1 38.22 27.61 50.26
CA MET A 1 38.78 26.29 49.91
C MET A 1 37.75 25.60 49.03
N ALA A 2 37.95 25.67 47.71
CA ALA A 2 37.13 24.99 46.71
C ALA A 2 38.06 24.11 45.88
N ASP A 3 37.66 22.86 45.67
CA ASP A 3 38.46 21.78 45.12
C ASP A 3 38.52 21.88 43.57
N PRO A 4 39.70 22.02 42.93
CA PRO A 4 39.84 22.26 41.49
C PRO A 4 39.90 20.98 40.63
N SER A 5 39.36 19.85 41.08
CA SER A 5 39.64 18.53 40.48
C SER A 5 38.50 17.90 39.64
N THR A 6 37.57 18.69 39.08
CA THR A 6 36.60 18.15 38.11
C THR A 6 37.24 17.95 36.73
N SER A 7 37.67 16.72 36.45
CA SER A 7 38.29 16.28 35.21
C SER A 7 37.38 16.51 33.99
N PRO A 8 37.84 17.21 32.92
CA PRO A 8 37.03 17.56 31.74
C PRO A 8 36.78 16.40 30.75
N THR A 9 36.93 15.14 31.17
CA THR A 9 36.92 13.99 30.24
C THR A 9 35.53 13.41 29.93
N GLU A 10 34.47 13.82 30.64
CA GLU A 10 33.17 13.14 30.53
C GLU A 10 32.20 13.71 29.47
N THR A 11 32.44 14.93 28.97
CA THR A 11 31.52 15.57 27.99
C THR A 11 31.68 15.08 26.55
N ARG A 12 32.74 14.31 26.21
CA ARG A 12 33.04 13.95 24.81
C ARG A 12 32.29 12.74 24.26
N ARG A 13 31.52 11.99 25.08
CA ARG A 13 30.84 10.76 24.65
C ARG A 13 29.42 10.96 24.06
N ARG A 14 28.86 12.17 24.07
CA ARG A 14 27.45 12.39 23.66
C ARG A 14 27.24 12.68 22.17
N ASP A 15 28.26 13.09 21.42
CA ASP A 15 28.04 13.63 20.06
C ASP A 15 27.95 12.58 18.94
N TRP A 16 28.36 11.34 19.19
CA TRP A 16 28.35 10.29 18.14
C TRP A 16 26.96 9.75 17.79
N ARG A 17 25.91 10.08 18.56
CA ARG A 17 24.56 9.55 18.34
C ARG A 17 23.83 10.15 17.12
N TRP A 18 24.27 11.30 16.60
CA TRP A 18 23.52 12.02 15.56
C TRP A 18 24.02 11.77 14.13
N ALA A 19 25.26 11.30 13.95
CA ALA A 19 25.82 11.07 12.61
C ALA A 19 25.15 9.90 11.85
N GLY A 20 24.52 8.95 12.55
CA GLY A 20 23.88 7.78 11.92
C GLY A 20 22.45 7.97 11.46
N ALA A 21 21.74 8.99 11.97
CA ALA A 21 20.32 9.22 11.70
C ALA A 21 19.96 9.34 10.19
N PRO A 22 20.70 10.12 9.37
CA PRO A 22 20.38 10.24 7.94
C PRO A 22 20.65 8.93 7.17
N PHE A 23 21.67 8.16 7.55
CA PHE A 23 21.94 6.86 6.94
C PHE A 23 20.83 5.84 7.22
N LEU A 24 20.33 5.81 8.46
CA LEU A 24 19.20 4.96 8.84
C LEU A 24 17.91 5.34 8.09
N ALA A 25 17.63 6.65 7.94
CA ALA A 25 16.47 7.12 7.18
C ALA A 25 16.56 6.74 5.68
N PHE A 26 17.74 6.90 5.07
CA PHE A 26 17.98 6.51 3.68
C PHE A 26 17.86 5.00 3.47
N PHE A 27 18.43 4.19 4.38
CA PHE A 27 18.32 2.74 4.31
C PHE A 27 16.87 2.28 4.49
N ALA A 28 16.11 2.88 5.42
CA ALA A 28 14.69 2.61 5.62
C ALA A 28 13.86 2.95 4.36
N LEU A 29 14.16 4.06 3.67
CA LEU A 29 13.53 4.41 2.40
C LEU A 29 13.82 3.34 1.32
N LEU A 30 15.08 2.91 1.18
CA LEU A 30 15.46 1.90 0.18
C LEU A 30 14.79 0.56 0.43
N VAL A 31 14.75 0.10 1.68
CA VAL A 31 14.05 -1.14 2.04
C VAL A 31 12.55 -1.01 1.78
N TRP A 32 11.94 0.13 2.12
CA TRP A 32 10.52 0.38 1.86
C TRP A 32 10.20 0.41 0.35
N MET A 33 11.03 1.09 -0.46
CA MET A 33 10.89 1.08 -1.92
C MET A 33 11.09 -0.31 -2.52
N ALA A 34 12.07 -1.08 -2.02
CA ALA A 34 12.31 -2.44 -2.49
C ALA A 34 11.14 -3.38 -2.17
N LEU A 35 10.51 -3.24 -0.99
CA LEU A 35 9.28 -3.96 -0.64
C LEU A 35 8.11 -3.54 -1.53
N TRP A 36 7.96 -2.24 -1.80
CA TRP A 36 6.90 -1.71 -2.67
C TRP A 36 7.04 -2.19 -4.12
N LEU A 37 8.26 -2.12 -4.68
CA LEU A 37 8.56 -2.60 -6.03
C LEU A 37 8.53 -4.13 -6.13
N GLY A 38 9.05 -4.84 -5.12
CA GLY A 38 9.15 -6.31 -5.10
C GLY A 38 7.81 -7.02 -4.94
N THR A 39 6.86 -6.43 -4.22
CA THR A 39 5.49 -6.94 -4.13
C THR A 39 4.66 -6.70 -5.40
N GLY A 40 5.24 -6.04 -6.41
CA GLY A 40 4.55 -5.76 -7.66
C GLY A 40 3.36 -4.85 -7.42
N GLY A 41 3.56 -3.70 -6.78
CA GLY A 41 2.54 -2.71 -6.41
C GLY A 41 1.60 -2.24 -7.53
N GLY A 42 1.76 -2.68 -8.78
CA GLY A 42 0.78 -2.52 -9.86
C GLY A 42 0.03 -3.80 -10.28
N ARG A 43 0.56 -5.01 -10.00
CA ARG A 43 -0.04 -6.29 -10.41
C ARG A 43 -1.00 -6.89 -9.37
N VAL A 44 -0.86 -6.52 -8.10
CA VAL A 44 -1.77 -6.99 -7.03
C VAL A 44 -3.10 -6.22 -7.05
N PHE A 45 -3.19 -5.07 -7.73
CA PHE A 45 -4.34 -4.16 -7.63
C PHE A 45 -5.13 -3.97 -8.92
N ALA A 46 -4.84 -4.74 -9.97
CA ALA A 46 -5.73 -4.74 -11.12
C ALA A 46 -7.06 -5.40 -10.70
N PRO A 47 -8.22 -4.74 -10.91
CA PRO A 47 -9.50 -5.35 -10.61
C PRO A 47 -9.58 -6.65 -11.39
N ARG A 48 -9.76 -7.76 -10.66
CA ARG A 48 -10.02 -9.05 -11.30
C ARG A 48 -11.51 -9.17 -11.45
N VAL A 49 -11.96 -9.17 -12.70
CA VAL A 49 -13.33 -9.48 -13.06
C VAL A 49 -13.36 -10.94 -13.48
N TYR A 50 -14.09 -11.74 -12.72
CA TYR A 50 -14.35 -13.13 -13.07
C TYR A 50 -15.76 -13.19 -13.68
N HIS A 51 -15.85 -13.76 -14.88
CA HIS A 51 -17.10 -13.99 -15.59
C HIS A 51 -17.33 -15.50 -15.65
N ASP A 52 -18.32 -15.99 -14.91
CA ASP A 52 -18.79 -17.36 -15.03
C ASP A 52 -20.22 -17.30 -15.58
N PRO A 53 -20.42 -17.56 -16.89
CA PRO A 53 -21.77 -17.65 -17.43
C PRO A 53 -22.43 -18.93 -16.90
N VAL A 54 -23.70 -18.88 -16.52
CA VAL A 54 -24.49 -20.05 -16.15
C VAL A 54 -25.79 -20.02 -16.94
N LEU A 55 -26.14 -21.14 -17.54
CA LEU A 55 -27.35 -21.25 -18.35
C LEU A 55 -28.44 -21.90 -17.50
N VAL A 56 -29.62 -21.27 -17.44
CA VAL A 56 -30.77 -21.80 -16.69
C VAL A 56 -31.87 -22.21 -17.65
N GLU A 57 -32.28 -23.47 -17.57
CA GLU A 57 -33.43 -24.01 -18.30
C GLU A 57 -34.64 -24.11 -17.38
N GLN A 58 -35.80 -23.63 -17.86
CA GLN A 58 -37.09 -23.92 -17.25
C GLN A 58 -37.63 -25.24 -17.82
N THR A 59 -37.61 -26.29 -17.02
CA THR A 59 -38.20 -27.59 -17.34
C THR A 59 -39.62 -27.71 -16.77
N ARG A 60 -40.38 -28.71 -17.20
CA ARG A 60 -41.71 -29.02 -16.63
C ARG A 60 -41.67 -29.38 -15.14
N THR A 61 -40.52 -29.83 -14.63
CA THR A 61 -40.33 -30.29 -13.25
C THR A 61 -39.66 -29.26 -12.34
N GLY A 62 -39.27 -28.10 -12.87
CA GLY A 62 -38.53 -27.07 -12.14
C GLY A 62 -37.48 -26.37 -12.99
N MET A 63 -36.63 -25.56 -12.37
CA MET A 63 -35.49 -24.95 -13.05
C MET A 63 -34.23 -25.79 -12.86
N LYS A 64 -33.38 -25.83 -13.87
CA LYS A 64 -32.08 -26.50 -13.82
C LYS A 64 -31.03 -25.57 -14.41
N ALA A 65 -29.97 -25.23 -13.68
CA ALA A 65 -28.83 -24.59 -14.31
C ALA A 65 -27.76 -25.58 -14.76
N SER A 66 -26.92 -25.11 -15.67
CA SER A 66 -25.78 -25.84 -16.22
C SER A 66 -24.60 -24.89 -16.28
N ASP A 67 -23.48 -25.33 -15.70
CA ASP A 67 -22.20 -24.62 -15.76
C ASP A 67 -21.47 -25.00 -17.07
N PRO A 68 -21.35 -24.09 -18.05
CA PRO A 68 -20.67 -24.35 -19.32
C PRO A 68 -19.16 -24.57 -19.17
N ASN A 69 -18.57 -24.23 -18.01
CA ASN A 69 -17.16 -24.53 -17.73
C ASN A 69 -16.96 -25.97 -17.23
N GLY A 70 -18.02 -26.61 -16.71
CA GLY A 70 -18.00 -27.99 -16.20
C GLY A 70 -18.76 -29.00 -17.07
N GLU A 71 -19.67 -28.56 -17.93
CA GLU A 71 -20.50 -29.42 -18.79
C GLU A 71 -20.26 -29.15 -20.29
N SER A 72 -20.47 -30.16 -21.14
CA SER A 72 -20.26 -30.03 -22.60
C SER A 72 -21.17 -28.95 -23.20
N TRP A 73 -20.63 -28.08 -24.05
CA TRP A 73 -21.37 -27.08 -24.82
C TRP A 73 -22.61 -27.65 -25.54
N ASP A 74 -22.59 -28.93 -25.94
CA ASP A 74 -23.74 -29.62 -26.54
C ASP A 74 -25.00 -29.67 -25.67
N ARG A 75 -24.86 -29.55 -24.34
CA ARG A 75 -26.00 -29.45 -23.42
C ARG A 75 -26.54 -28.03 -23.41
N ALA A 76 -25.66 -27.03 -23.25
CA ALA A 76 -25.98 -25.61 -23.37
C ALA A 76 -26.69 -25.25 -24.69
N THR A 77 -26.18 -25.77 -25.81
CA THR A 77 -26.79 -25.54 -27.13
C THR A 77 -28.18 -26.17 -27.24
N ARG A 78 -28.39 -27.37 -26.68
CA ARG A 78 -29.72 -28.02 -26.63
C ARG A 78 -30.73 -27.25 -25.80
N LEU A 79 -30.30 -26.64 -24.69
CA LEU A 79 -31.15 -25.77 -23.86
C LEU A 79 -31.64 -24.54 -24.64
N LEU A 80 -30.77 -23.94 -25.45
CA LEU A 80 -31.07 -22.75 -26.24
C LEU A 80 -31.91 -23.04 -27.49
N SER A 81 -31.83 -24.27 -28.02
CA SER A 81 -32.49 -24.66 -29.28
C SER A 81 -33.74 -25.54 -29.10
N GLY A 82 -34.00 -26.04 -27.90
CA GLY A 82 -35.04 -27.03 -27.60
C GLY A 82 -36.49 -26.51 -27.51
N GLY A 83 -36.71 -25.20 -27.60
CA GLY A 83 -38.00 -24.57 -27.89
C GLY A 83 -39.21 -25.12 -27.13
N GLN A 84 -39.51 -24.56 -25.94
CA GLN A 84 -40.89 -24.31 -25.45
C GLN A 84 -40.93 -23.59 -24.09
N GLY A 85 -39.84 -23.59 -23.32
CA GLY A 85 -39.63 -22.68 -22.19
C GLY A 85 -38.79 -21.48 -22.61
N GLY A 86 -39.06 -20.29 -22.09
CA GLY A 86 -38.17 -19.14 -22.31
C GLY A 86 -36.74 -19.52 -21.91
N ALA A 87 -35.76 -19.26 -22.77
CA ALA A 87 -34.36 -19.42 -22.44
C ALA A 87 -33.86 -18.15 -21.75
N TRP A 88 -33.14 -18.31 -20.64
CA TRP A 88 -32.62 -17.20 -19.85
C TRP A 88 -31.11 -17.37 -19.71
N ALA A 89 -30.36 -16.33 -20.08
CA ALA A 89 -28.94 -16.30 -19.82
C ALA A 89 -28.70 -15.61 -18.46
N VAL A 90 -28.10 -16.33 -17.52
CA VAL A 90 -27.74 -15.78 -16.21
C VAL A 90 -26.23 -15.58 -16.17
N ARG A 91 -25.80 -14.32 -16.14
CA ARG A 91 -24.38 -13.99 -16.01
C ARG A 91 -24.07 -13.64 -14.57
N TYR A 92 -23.16 -14.38 -13.97
CA TYR A 92 -22.55 -14.02 -12.70
C TYR A 92 -21.28 -13.22 -12.96
N GLN A 93 -21.28 -11.99 -12.49
CA GLN A 93 -20.07 -11.18 -12.49
C GLN A 93 -19.65 -10.95 -11.04
N THR A 94 -18.43 -11.40 -10.72
CA THR A 94 -17.77 -11.05 -9.47
C THR A 94 -16.61 -10.11 -9.78
N SER A 95 -16.73 -8.85 -9.36
CA SER A 95 -15.62 -7.89 -9.42
C SER A 95 -15.02 -7.70 -8.03
N VAL A 96 -13.69 -7.71 -7.97
CA VAL A 96 -12.95 -7.37 -6.76
C VAL A 96 -12.22 -6.06 -7.00
N ASP A 97 -12.73 -5.00 -6.38
CA ASP A 97 -12.17 -3.66 -6.48
C ASP A 97 -11.38 -3.34 -5.19
N PRO A 98 -10.05 -3.23 -5.26
CA PRO A 98 -9.26 -2.76 -4.14
C PRO A 98 -9.42 -1.24 -3.97
N ILE A 99 -9.69 -0.80 -2.75
CA ILE A 99 -9.78 0.63 -2.39
C ILE A 99 -8.64 0.94 -1.42
N GLY A 100 -7.84 1.96 -1.71
CA GLY A 100 -6.78 2.47 -0.83
C GLY A 100 -5.49 2.83 -1.57
N TRP A 101 -4.65 3.64 -0.94
CA TRP A 101 -3.32 4.01 -1.43
C TRP A 101 -2.38 4.32 -0.24
N PRO A 102 -1.11 3.90 -0.26
CA PRO A 102 -0.44 3.06 -1.26
C PRO A 102 -0.83 1.57 -1.23
N PHE A 103 -1.47 1.10 -0.16
CA PHE A 103 -1.97 -0.27 -0.03
C PHE A 103 -3.50 -0.29 0.06
N ALA A 104 -4.12 -1.30 -0.54
CA ALA A 104 -5.58 -1.50 -0.46
C ALA A 104 -5.99 -1.81 0.98
N VAL A 105 -6.91 -1.02 1.52
CA VAL A 105 -7.46 -1.15 2.87
C VAL A 105 -8.81 -1.85 2.89
N GLU A 106 -9.46 -1.92 1.74
CA GLU A 106 -10.77 -2.51 1.57
C GLU A 106 -10.80 -3.24 0.23
N THR A 107 -11.41 -4.42 0.24
CA THR A 107 -11.78 -5.13 -0.99
C THR A 107 -13.29 -5.08 -1.09
N ARG A 108 -13.77 -4.51 -2.18
CA ARG A 108 -15.19 -4.52 -2.51
C ARG A 108 -15.43 -5.67 -3.47
N ILE A 109 -16.16 -6.67 -3.01
CA ILE A 109 -16.63 -7.78 -3.81
C ILE A 109 -18.05 -7.43 -4.25
N ARG A 110 -18.25 -7.23 -5.55
CA ARG A 110 -19.57 -6.99 -6.12
C ARG A 110 -20.03 -8.24 -6.84
N HIS A 111 -21.21 -8.73 -6.47
CA HIS A 111 -21.88 -9.84 -7.14
C HIS A 111 -23.07 -9.27 -7.92
N ILE A 112 -22.96 -9.32 -9.25
CA ILE A 112 -24.02 -8.88 -10.17
C ILE A 112 -24.58 -10.14 -10.82
N ILE A 113 -25.91 -10.25 -10.83
CA ILE A 113 -26.64 -11.29 -11.54
C ILE A 113 -27.39 -10.60 -12.67
N SER A 114 -26.86 -10.67 -13.88
CA SER A 114 -27.53 -10.17 -15.06
C SER A 114 -28.37 -11.27 -15.66
N ILE A 115 -29.66 -11.02 -15.77
CA ILE A 115 -30.63 -11.95 -16.34
C ILE A 115 -31.08 -11.35 -17.68
N GLU A 116 -30.69 -11.98 -18.78
CA GLU A 116 -31.14 -11.59 -20.11
C GLU A 116 -32.25 -12.56 -20.53
N SER A 117 -33.45 -12.02 -20.81
CA SER A 117 -34.59 -12.79 -21.29
C SER A 117 -35.06 -12.27 -22.65
N ALA A 118 -35.57 -13.17 -23.48
CA ALA A 118 -36.20 -12.79 -24.75
C ALA A 118 -37.64 -12.27 -24.57
N LEU A 119 -38.25 -12.49 -23.40
CA LEU A 119 -39.64 -12.14 -23.09
C LEU A 119 -39.72 -11.45 -21.71
N PRO A 120 -40.16 -10.18 -21.63
CA PRO A 120 -40.17 -9.40 -20.40
C PRO A 120 -41.39 -9.75 -19.53
N ASP A 121 -41.32 -10.85 -18.77
CA ASP A 121 -42.23 -11.11 -17.66
C ASP A 121 -41.49 -10.88 -16.33
N PRO A 122 -41.79 -9.80 -15.59
CA PRO A 122 -41.10 -9.46 -14.34
C PRO A 122 -41.34 -10.48 -13.23
N SER A 123 -42.45 -11.24 -13.27
CA SER A 123 -42.73 -12.27 -12.28
C SER A 123 -41.87 -13.53 -12.49
N ALA A 124 -41.66 -13.91 -13.76
CA ALA A 124 -40.74 -14.96 -14.15
C ALA A 124 -39.28 -14.59 -13.85
N GLU A 125 -38.88 -13.33 -14.07
CA GLU A 125 -37.54 -12.85 -13.76
C GLU A 125 -37.20 -13.01 -12.28
N GLN A 126 -38.11 -12.66 -11.37
CA GLN A 126 -37.88 -12.84 -9.93
C GLN A 126 -37.80 -14.32 -9.52
N ALA A 127 -38.64 -15.18 -10.09
CA ALA A 127 -38.58 -16.61 -9.80
C ALA A 127 -37.24 -17.22 -10.26
N ILE A 128 -36.78 -16.82 -11.45
CA ILE A 128 -35.52 -17.28 -12.04
C ILE A 128 -34.33 -16.73 -11.25
N ARG A 129 -34.37 -15.46 -10.85
CA ARG A 129 -33.37 -14.88 -9.96
C ARG A 129 -33.24 -15.68 -8.66
N ARG A 130 -34.35 -16.05 -8.01
CA ARG A 130 -34.32 -16.86 -6.79
C ARG A 130 -33.70 -18.24 -7.01
N ALA A 131 -34.13 -18.96 -8.06
CA ALA A 131 -33.59 -20.27 -8.37
C ALA A 131 -32.09 -20.22 -8.70
N ALA A 132 -31.68 -19.21 -9.48
CA ALA A 132 -30.29 -18.96 -9.84
C ALA A 132 -29.43 -18.68 -8.60
N VAL A 133 -29.90 -17.82 -7.69
CA VAL A 133 -29.20 -17.53 -6.43
C VAL A 133 -29.06 -18.77 -5.55
N ASP A 134 -30.10 -19.58 -5.42
CA ASP A 134 -30.08 -20.78 -4.58
C ASP A 134 -29.05 -21.79 -5.08
N GLU A 135 -28.97 -21.98 -6.39
CA GLU A 135 -27.96 -22.83 -7.01
C GLU A 135 -26.55 -22.24 -6.87
N TYR A 136 -26.39 -20.94 -7.08
CA TYR A 136 -25.11 -20.25 -6.89
C TYR A 136 -24.59 -20.39 -5.46
N VAL A 137 -25.46 -20.25 -4.46
CA VAL A 137 -25.14 -20.43 -3.03
C VAL A 137 -24.73 -21.87 -2.75
N GLN A 138 -25.44 -22.86 -3.32
CA GLN A 138 -25.09 -24.28 -3.19
C GLN A 138 -23.73 -24.62 -3.81
N LEU A 139 -23.44 -24.12 -5.02
CA LEU A 139 -22.20 -24.41 -5.75
C LEU A 139 -20.95 -23.76 -5.13
N ARG A 140 -21.08 -22.53 -4.61
CA ARG A 140 -19.94 -21.74 -4.13
C ARG A 140 -19.67 -21.88 -2.62
N VAL A 141 -20.45 -22.69 -1.90
CA VAL A 141 -20.37 -22.85 -0.43
C VAL A 141 -20.31 -21.48 0.26
N LEU A 142 -21.16 -20.55 -0.20
CA LEU A 142 -21.28 -19.25 0.45
C LEU A 142 -22.13 -19.44 1.71
N ALA A 143 -21.47 -19.69 2.84
CA ALA A 143 -22.11 -19.88 4.15
C ALA A 143 -22.65 -18.57 4.76
N ASP A 144 -22.99 -17.58 3.94
CA ASP A 144 -23.36 -16.24 4.40
C ASP A 144 -24.81 -15.95 4.02
N ASP A 145 -25.71 -16.17 4.98
CA ASP A 145 -27.16 -16.05 4.81
C ASP A 145 -27.57 -14.62 4.38
N ASP A 146 -26.87 -13.59 4.88
CA ASP A 146 -27.15 -12.19 4.56
C ASP A 146 -26.87 -11.88 3.08
N LEU A 147 -25.81 -12.47 2.52
CA LEU A 147 -25.47 -12.30 1.10
C LEU A 147 -26.52 -12.98 0.21
N SER A 148 -26.99 -14.16 0.61
CA SER A 148 -28.00 -14.91 -0.14
C SER A 148 -29.33 -14.15 -0.21
N MET A 149 -29.76 -13.56 0.91
CA MET A 149 -30.98 -12.74 0.96
C MET A 149 -30.86 -11.49 0.09
N GLY A 150 -29.71 -10.80 0.13
CA GLY A 150 -29.48 -9.62 -0.70
C GLY A 150 -29.56 -9.93 -2.19
N LEU A 151 -28.89 -10.99 -2.64
CA LEU A 151 -28.82 -11.39 -4.05
C LEU A 151 -30.18 -11.76 -4.67
N ARG A 152 -31.11 -12.28 -3.84
CA ARG A 152 -32.47 -12.62 -4.28
C ARG A 152 -33.30 -11.39 -4.65
N VAL A 153 -32.97 -10.21 -4.13
CA VAL A 153 -33.73 -8.97 -4.35
C VAL A 153 -33.00 -8.03 -5.31
N THR A 154 -31.70 -7.81 -5.11
CA THR A 154 -30.89 -6.88 -5.89
C THR A 154 -29.47 -7.39 -6.08
N ASP A 155 -28.65 -6.65 -6.82
CA ASP A 155 -27.21 -6.87 -6.79
C ASP A 155 -26.68 -6.66 -5.37
N ALA A 156 -25.73 -7.51 -4.95
CA ALA A 156 -25.16 -7.47 -3.62
C ALA A 156 -23.71 -6.99 -3.66
N THR A 157 -23.37 -6.06 -2.77
CA THR A 157 -22.01 -5.57 -2.60
C THR A 157 -21.55 -5.88 -1.19
N ARG A 158 -20.41 -6.57 -1.07
CA ARG A 158 -19.76 -6.84 0.21
C ARG A 158 -18.43 -6.12 0.26
N SER A 159 -18.19 -5.40 1.35
CA SER A 159 -16.87 -4.86 1.66
C SER A 159 -16.19 -5.71 2.72
N GLN A 160 -14.93 -6.09 2.47
CA GLN A 160 -14.07 -6.69 3.47
C GLN A 160 -12.92 -5.74 3.78
N ARG A 161 -12.75 -5.44 5.06
CA ARG A 161 -11.64 -4.61 5.54
C ARG A 161 -10.36 -5.45 5.56
N LEU A 162 -9.34 -4.98 4.84
CA LEU A 162 -8.01 -5.55 4.83
C LEU A 162 -7.18 -4.88 5.92
N TRP A 163 -7.19 -5.45 7.13
CA TRP A 163 -6.38 -4.95 8.25
C TRP A 163 -4.90 -4.81 7.91
N LEU A 164 -4.36 -5.74 7.13
CA LEU A 164 -2.97 -5.68 6.68
C LEU A 164 -2.69 -4.43 5.84
N GLY A 165 -3.63 -4.03 4.99
CA GLY A 165 -3.53 -2.80 4.21
C GLY A 165 -3.45 -1.55 5.08
N TRP A 166 -4.26 -1.49 6.14
CA TRP A 166 -4.20 -0.42 7.13
C TRP A 166 -2.85 -0.34 7.82
N VAL A 167 -2.32 -1.47 8.29
CA VAL A 167 -1.01 -1.54 8.95
C VAL A 167 0.09 -1.06 8.01
N CYS A 168 0.11 -1.53 6.75
CA CYS A 168 1.09 -1.10 5.76
C CYS A 168 1.00 0.41 5.45
N ASN A 169 -0.20 0.97 5.37
CA ASN A 169 -0.38 2.41 5.16
C ASN A 169 0.15 3.24 6.35
N VAL A 170 -0.14 2.81 7.59
CA VAL A 170 0.38 3.47 8.79
C VAL A 170 1.91 3.41 8.82
N ILE A 171 2.51 2.24 8.57
CA ILE A 171 3.97 2.09 8.50
C ILE A 171 4.56 3.02 7.43
N SER A 172 3.91 3.12 6.27
CA SER A 172 4.38 3.98 5.18
C SER A 172 4.37 5.46 5.56
N ILE A 173 3.32 5.91 6.25
CA ILE A 173 3.25 7.28 6.78
C ILE A 173 4.37 7.52 7.79
N LEU A 174 4.60 6.59 8.72
CA LEU A 174 5.68 6.70 9.71
C LEU A 174 7.06 6.78 9.05
N VAL A 175 7.32 5.96 8.05
CA VAL A 175 8.57 5.99 7.27
C VAL A 175 8.73 7.34 6.56
N ALA A 176 7.68 7.85 5.91
CA ALA A 176 7.70 9.16 5.26
C ALA A 176 7.99 10.30 6.25
N LEU A 177 7.39 10.26 7.44
CA LEU A 177 7.64 11.23 8.51
C LEU A 177 9.09 11.17 9.02
N LEU A 178 9.65 9.96 9.21
CA LEU A 178 11.04 9.78 9.62
C LEU A 178 12.02 10.33 8.57
N ILE A 179 11.73 10.14 7.29
CA ILE A 179 12.53 10.69 6.19
C ILE A 179 12.43 12.22 6.18
N GLY A 180 11.20 12.77 6.26
CA GLY A 180 10.98 14.21 6.32
C GLY A 180 11.70 14.85 7.50
N TYR A 181 11.63 14.23 8.68
CA TYR A 181 12.35 14.66 9.87
C TYR A 181 13.88 14.60 9.67
N GLY A 182 14.38 13.50 9.10
CA GLY A 182 15.79 13.36 8.75
C GLY A 182 16.28 14.50 7.87
N LEU A 183 15.55 14.81 6.80
CA LEU A 183 15.86 15.91 5.87
C LEU A 183 15.87 17.29 6.54
N LEU A 184 14.94 17.55 7.45
CA LEU A 184 14.91 18.79 8.24
C LEU A 184 16.11 18.92 9.18
N CYS A 185 16.64 17.80 9.71
CA CYS A 185 17.79 17.78 10.61
C CYS A 185 19.15 17.71 9.90
N VAL A 186 19.22 17.38 8.60
CA VAL A 186 20.49 17.38 7.84
C VAL A 186 21.21 18.74 7.88
N PRO A 187 20.58 19.90 7.57
CA PRO A 187 21.30 21.16 7.47
C PRO A 187 21.90 21.61 8.81
N THR A 188 21.22 21.36 9.93
CA THR A 188 21.75 21.66 11.27
C THR A 188 22.93 20.76 11.60
N SER A 189 22.81 19.46 11.34
CA SER A 189 23.88 18.48 11.55
C SER A 189 25.13 18.80 10.73
N VAL A 190 24.97 19.18 9.46
CA VAL A 190 26.09 19.57 8.58
C VAL A 190 26.74 20.88 9.06
N ARG A 191 25.94 21.84 9.53
CA ARG A 191 26.45 23.11 10.07
C ARG A 191 27.27 22.87 11.34
N GLU A 192 26.74 22.09 12.28
CA GLU A 192 27.43 21.72 13.51
C GLU A 192 28.72 20.93 13.23
N TRP A 193 28.68 19.98 12.30
CA TRP A 193 29.87 19.24 11.89
C TRP A 193 30.93 20.15 11.27
N ARG A 194 30.55 21.07 10.38
CA ARG A 194 31.47 22.07 9.80
C ARG A 194 32.05 23.00 10.86
N TRP A 195 31.25 23.38 11.86
CA TRP A 195 31.71 24.21 12.98
C TRP A 195 32.70 23.46 13.86
N ALA A 196 32.39 22.22 14.24
CA ALA A 196 33.27 21.37 15.03
C ALA A 196 34.60 21.09 14.31
N GLU A 197 34.57 20.85 12.99
CA GLU A 197 35.79 20.66 12.20
C GLU A 197 36.62 21.95 12.09
N ARG A 198 35.94 23.10 11.94
CA ARG A 198 36.61 24.41 11.97
C ARG A 198 37.36 24.62 13.28
N GLU A 199 36.71 24.30 14.40
CA GLU A 199 37.28 24.43 15.73
C GLU A 199 38.43 23.43 15.95
N ARG A 200 38.30 22.18 15.51
CA ARG A 200 39.39 21.18 15.57
C ARG A 200 40.63 21.63 14.81
N LYS A 201 40.46 22.23 13.62
CA LYS A 201 41.57 22.76 12.83
C LYS A 201 42.23 23.96 13.51
N LEU A 202 41.44 24.90 14.04
CA LEU A 202 41.95 26.03 14.80
C LEU A 202 42.72 25.59 16.06
N ARG A 203 42.21 24.60 16.81
CA ARG A 203 42.89 24.02 17.98
C ARG A 203 44.21 23.32 17.63
N ARG A 204 44.37 22.86 16.39
CA ARG A 204 45.63 22.29 15.86
C ARG A 204 46.58 23.37 15.31
N GLY A 205 46.24 24.65 15.45
CA GLY A 205 47.02 25.74 14.90
C GLY A 205 47.03 25.77 13.37
N VAL A 206 45.98 25.32 12.69
CA VAL A 206 45.89 25.38 11.21
C VAL A 206 44.64 26.11 10.75
N CYS A 207 44.77 26.88 9.67
CA CYS A 207 43.66 27.60 9.06
C CYS A 207 42.60 26.60 8.56
N PRO A 208 41.31 26.76 8.91
CA PRO A 208 40.28 25.80 8.54
C PRO A 208 39.95 25.78 7.04
N LYS A 209 40.28 26.87 6.31
CA LYS A 209 39.99 27.02 4.88
C LYS A 209 41.12 26.50 3.98
N CYS A 210 42.37 26.93 4.23
CA CYS A 210 43.52 26.59 3.38
C CYS A 210 44.52 25.60 4.01
N GLY A 211 44.43 25.33 5.32
CA GLY A 211 45.35 24.43 6.01
C GLY A 211 46.70 25.04 6.44
N TYR A 212 46.95 26.33 6.20
CA TYR A 212 48.18 27.02 6.61
C TYR A 212 48.40 26.96 8.13
N ARG A 213 49.63 26.71 8.58
CA ARG A 213 49.98 26.70 10.03
C ARG A 213 49.99 28.13 10.59
N LEU A 214 49.23 28.35 11.65
CA LEU A 214 49.05 29.63 12.33
C LEU A 214 49.99 29.80 13.53
N GLU A 215 50.84 28.80 13.82
CA GLU A 215 51.83 28.88 14.88
C GLU A 215 52.81 30.04 14.64
N GLY A 216 52.90 30.96 15.60
CA GLY A 216 53.79 32.12 15.53
C GLY A 216 53.26 33.33 14.76
N LEU A 217 52.04 33.29 14.20
CA LEU A 217 51.41 34.48 13.63
C LEU A 217 50.78 35.35 14.71
N THR A 218 51.05 36.66 14.64
CA THR A 218 50.39 37.70 15.43
C THR A 218 49.16 38.30 14.73
N SER A 219 49.00 38.04 13.43
CA SER A 219 47.85 38.49 12.66
C SER A 219 46.64 37.58 12.90
N GLU A 220 45.48 38.20 13.10
CA GLU A 220 44.19 37.52 13.27
C GLU A 220 43.61 37.01 11.94
N LYS A 221 44.19 37.44 10.82
CA LYS A 221 43.82 36.96 9.48
C LYS A 221 44.90 36.04 8.92
N CYS A 222 44.46 34.95 8.31
CA CYS A 222 45.34 34.04 7.57
C CYS A 222 45.97 34.77 6.37
N PRO A 223 47.31 34.73 6.18
CA PRO A 223 47.99 35.45 5.10
C PRO A 223 47.64 34.91 3.72
N GLU A 224 47.42 33.59 3.59
CA GLU A 224 47.12 32.95 2.31
C GLU A 224 45.70 33.23 1.81
N CYS A 225 44.69 33.10 2.68
CA CYS A 225 43.29 33.08 2.26
C CYS A 225 42.42 34.18 2.86
N GLY A 226 43.00 35.05 3.68
CA GLY A 226 42.33 36.17 4.35
C GLY A 226 41.26 35.78 5.38
N THR A 227 41.12 34.48 5.71
CA THR A 227 40.09 34.00 6.63
C THR A 227 40.42 34.43 8.07
N ASP A 228 39.42 34.92 8.79
CA ASP A 228 39.52 35.26 10.21
C ASP A 228 39.79 33.99 11.04
N THR A 229 40.81 34.07 11.88
CA THR A 229 41.32 33.00 12.73
C THR A 229 41.00 33.21 14.21
N ARG A 230 40.35 34.32 14.58
CA ARG A 230 39.84 34.50 15.94
C ARG A 230 38.85 33.38 16.27
N ILE A 231 39.13 32.67 17.35
CA ILE A 231 38.12 31.86 18.02
C ILE A 231 37.27 32.90 18.76
N ASN A 232 36.01 33.09 18.35
CA ASN A 232 35.07 33.91 19.12
C ASN A 232 34.97 33.27 20.52
N SER A 233 35.69 33.84 21.48
CA SER A 233 35.72 33.47 22.89
C SER A 233 34.50 33.99 23.62
#